data_AF-A0A8T1XJ86-F1
#
_entry.id   AF-A0A8T1XJ86-F1
#
_cell.length_a   1.000
_cell.length_b   1.000
_cell.length_c   1.000
_cell.angle_alpha   90.00
_cell.angle_beta   90.00
_cell.angle_gamma   90.00
#
_symmetry.space_group_name_H-M   'P 1'
#
loop_
_entity.id
_entity.type
_entity.pdbx_description
1 polymer ?
#
loop_
_entity_poly.entity_id
_entity_poly.type
_entity_poly.pdbx_seq_one_letter_code
_entity_poly.pdbx_strand_id
1 'polypeptide(L)'
;MVKAVMDRTIFHDETEEFVFYKDIADDHTACYSDLRELMGEAERIGKAVREKLGAGRSQKEKEEGVRVCYVNKHNIKGSKNESKEEAIRMLIRGYDERHSLCLNFCHAEFHVYSKRGWVSFSPRPDAVVVTVGDEGWSGRFKGVVGRPLLYKSDLHHNLISISFLYTSNTSTTTFHNNTDRRIITRKKKKTISLSQQLLFALFLTLLFPFLFP
;
A
#
# COMPACT_ATOMS: atom_id res chain seq x y z
N MET A 1 11.15 -23.74 14.27
CA MET A 1 10.69 -23.42 12.90
C MET A 1 9.43 -22.57 13.03
N VAL A 2 9.60 -21.26 13.21
CA VAL A 2 8.47 -20.33 13.47
C VAL A 2 8.16 -19.61 12.16
N LYS A 3 6.88 -19.64 11.77
CA LYS A 3 6.33 -18.99 10.59
C LYS A 3 6.29 -17.48 10.85
N ALA A 4 7.14 -16.72 10.15
CA ALA A 4 6.92 -15.30 9.98
C ALA A 4 5.51 -15.09 9.42
N VAL A 5 4.71 -14.23 10.04
CA VAL A 5 3.40 -13.85 9.49
C VAL A 5 3.65 -12.85 8.36
N MET A 6 4.14 -13.38 7.23
CA MET A 6 3.96 -12.77 5.93
C MET A 6 2.48 -12.93 5.58
N ASP A 7 1.72 -11.85 5.54
CA ASP A 7 0.38 -11.90 4.92
C ASP A 7 0.59 -12.02 3.39
N ARG A 8 0.73 -13.25 2.89
CA ARG A 8 0.70 -13.56 1.45
C ARG A 8 -0.75 -13.50 0.97
N THR A 9 -1.37 -12.33 0.92
CA THR A 9 -2.66 -12.22 0.23
C THR A 9 -2.85 -10.87 -0.45
N ILE A 10 -2.72 -10.84 -1.78
CA ILE A 10 -3.72 -10.35 -2.76
C ILE A 10 -3.34 -10.91 -4.16
N PHE A 11 -4.38 -11.25 -4.92
CA PHE A 11 -4.42 -12.19 -6.04
C PHE A 11 -3.93 -11.65 -7.40
N HIS A 12 -3.38 -12.60 -8.19
CA HIS A 12 -3.04 -12.55 -9.61
C HIS A 12 -2.15 -11.39 -10.01
N ASP A 13 -0.89 -11.48 -9.59
CA ASP A 13 0.19 -10.73 -10.21
C ASP A 13 1.47 -11.56 -10.06
N GLU A 14 2.32 -11.57 -11.07
CA GLU A 14 3.55 -12.36 -11.07
C GLU A 14 4.65 -11.75 -10.15
N THR A 15 4.31 -10.66 -9.44
CA THR A 15 5.14 -10.02 -8.43
C THR A 15 4.90 -10.60 -7.04
N GLU A 16 5.97 -11.06 -6.38
CA GLU A 16 5.91 -11.45 -4.97
C GLU A 16 6.07 -10.19 -4.10
N GLU A 17 4.99 -9.72 -3.47
CA GLU A 17 4.97 -8.59 -2.53
C GLU A 17 5.05 -9.08 -1.08
N PHE A 18 5.93 -8.47 -0.31
CA PHE A 18 6.16 -8.74 1.11
C PHE A 18 5.93 -7.45 1.87
N VAL A 19 5.07 -7.50 2.90
CA VAL A 19 4.71 -6.33 3.70
C VAL A 19 5.21 -6.52 5.12
N PHE A 20 5.99 -5.56 5.59
CA PHE A 20 6.56 -5.54 6.93
C PHE A 20 6.01 -4.36 7.72
N TYR A 21 5.42 -4.65 8.87
CA TYR A 21 4.86 -3.65 9.79
C TYR A 21 5.82 -3.41 10.95
N LYS A 22 6.05 -2.13 11.29
CA LYS A 22 6.98 -1.72 12.36
C LYS A 22 6.61 -2.29 13.73
N ASP A 23 5.31 -2.50 13.99
CA ASP A 23 4.79 -2.87 15.33
C ASP A 23 4.64 -4.39 15.55
N ILE A 24 4.81 -5.21 14.50
CA ILE A 24 4.64 -6.69 14.54
C ILE A 24 6.01 -7.40 14.68
N ALA A 25 7.02 -6.61 15.02
CA ALA A 25 8.41 -6.80 14.68
C ALA A 25 9.30 -7.46 15.74
N ASP A 26 8.75 -7.94 16.84
CA ASP A 26 9.56 -8.31 18.03
C ASP A 26 10.25 -9.68 17.96
N ASP A 27 10.20 -10.37 16.81
CA ASP A 27 10.92 -11.63 16.64
C ASP A 27 12.35 -11.40 16.10
N HIS A 28 13.33 -11.57 16.99
CA HIS A 28 14.77 -11.31 16.79
C HIS A 28 15.43 -12.28 15.79
N THR A 29 15.08 -12.19 14.51
CA THR A 29 15.87 -12.80 13.43
C THR A 29 16.80 -11.75 12.81
N ALA A 30 18.03 -12.13 12.45
CA ALA A 30 19.04 -11.19 11.93
C ALA A 30 18.60 -10.45 10.64
N CYS A 31 17.77 -11.06 9.80
CA CYS A 31 17.17 -10.40 8.64
C CYS A 31 16.22 -9.25 9.04
N TYR A 32 15.57 -9.38 10.19
CA TYR A 32 14.65 -8.37 10.70
C TYR A 32 15.39 -7.17 11.32
N SER A 33 16.57 -7.38 11.92
CA SER A 33 17.36 -6.27 12.46
C SER A 33 17.83 -5.32 11.36
N ASP A 34 18.31 -5.85 10.24
CA ASP A 34 18.79 -5.03 9.11
C ASP A 34 17.63 -4.24 8.48
N LEU A 35 16.47 -4.88 8.32
CA LEU A 35 15.27 -4.22 7.82
C LEU A 35 14.78 -3.12 8.78
N ARG A 36 14.82 -3.38 10.09
CA ARG A 36 14.44 -2.41 11.13
C ARG A 36 15.37 -1.20 11.11
N GLU A 37 16.67 -1.40 10.97
CA GLU A 37 17.65 -0.33 10.80
C GLU A 37 17.34 0.51 9.54
N LEU A 38 17.08 -0.17 8.42
CA LEU A 38 16.74 0.50 7.16
C LEU A 38 15.43 1.30 7.26
N MET A 39 14.42 0.78 7.97
CA MET A 39 13.19 1.53 8.26
C MET A 39 13.46 2.77 9.12
N GLY A 40 14.39 2.68 10.08
CA GLY A 40 14.85 3.81 10.88
C GLY A 40 15.52 4.89 10.01
N GLU A 41 16.37 4.48 9.07
CA GLU A 41 16.99 5.39 8.11
C GLU A 41 15.97 6.08 7.19
N ALA A 42 15.02 5.31 6.66
CA ALA A 42 13.92 5.83 5.87
C ALA A 42 13.05 6.83 6.66
N GLU A 43 12.86 6.59 7.96
CA GLU A 43 12.15 7.51 8.85
C GLU A 43 12.90 8.84 9.03
N ARG A 44 14.24 8.81 9.19
CA ARG A 44 15.05 10.03 9.24
C ARG A 44 14.92 10.84 7.95
N ILE A 45 15.00 10.17 6.80
CA ILE A 45 14.84 10.80 5.48
C ILE A 45 13.46 11.42 5.33
N GLY A 46 12.39 10.66 5.63
CA GLY A 46 11.01 11.12 5.53
C GLY A 46 10.75 12.36 6.38
N LYS A 47 11.27 12.37 7.62
CA LYS A 47 11.20 13.52 8.51
C LYS A 47 11.92 14.74 7.93
N ALA A 48 13.15 14.58 7.46
CA ALA A 48 13.92 15.67 6.86
C ALA A 48 13.23 16.27 5.63
N VAL A 49 12.70 15.43 4.74
CA VAL A 49 11.93 15.87 3.56
C VAL A 49 10.71 16.67 3.98
N ARG A 50 9.96 16.17 4.96
CA ARG A 50 8.73 16.82 5.41
C ARG A 50 8.98 18.19 6.05
N GLU A 51 10.00 18.29 6.89
CA GLU A 51 10.44 19.55 7.50
C GLU A 51 10.84 20.58 6.43
N LYS A 52 11.59 20.15 5.41
CA LYS A 52 12.03 21.03 4.31
C LYS A 52 10.90 21.47 3.40
N LEU A 53 9.89 20.63 3.17
CA LEU A 53 8.70 20.97 2.38
C LEU A 53 7.68 21.82 3.16
N GLY A 54 7.99 22.17 4.42
CA GLY A 54 7.20 23.12 5.21
C GLY A 54 5.85 22.60 5.65
N ALA A 55 5.65 21.27 5.73
CA ALA A 55 4.50 20.72 6.43
C ALA A 55 4.57 21.21 7.88
N GLY A 56 3.55 21.95 8.32
CA GLY A 56 3.64 22.78 9.52
C GLY A 56 4.14 21.99 10.73
N ARG A 57 5.01 22.62 11.53
CA ARG A 57 5.38 22.21 12.90
C ARG A 57 4.11 22.14 13.75
N SER A 58 3.33 21.08 13.59
CA SER A 58 2.19 20.81 14.46
C SER A 58 2.80 20.28 15.75
N GLN A 59 2.88 21.16 16.73
CA GLN A 59 3.57 21.03 18.01
C GLN A 59 2.87 20.06 18.98
N LYS A 60 2.29 18.97 18.48
CA LYS A 60 1.74 17.90 19.31
C LYS A 60 2.41 16.60 18.92
N GLU A 61 3.01 15.96 19.93
CA GLU A 61 3.46 14.58 19.95
C GLU A 61 2.43 13.70 19.25
N LYS A 62 2.68 13.41 17.99
CA LYS A 62 1.95 12.41 17.22
C LYS A 62 3.00 11.49 16.64
N GLU A 63 2.71 10.21 16.74
CA GLU A 63 3.59 9.14 16.28
C GLU A 63 3.71 9.21 14.75
N GLU A 64 4.72 9.96 14.34
CA GLU A 64 5.10 10.21 12.96
C GLU A 64 6.31 9.33 12.64
N GLY A 65 6.24 8.61 11.53
CA GLY A 65 7.32 7.71 11.14
C GLY A 65 6.91 6.72 10.05
N VAL A 66 7.88 5.88 9.67
CA VAL A 66 7.64 4.77 8.76
C VAL A 66 6.89 3.68 9.50
N ARG A 67 5.68 3.35 9.05
CA ARG A 67 4.88 2.26 9.65
C ARG A 67 4.99 0.97 8.87
N VAL A 68 5.16 1.07 7.56
CA VAL A 68 5.08 -0.06 6.64
C VAL A 68 6.22 0.00 5.63
N CYS A 69 6.84 -1.16 5.42
CA CYS A 69 7.82 -1.40 4.38
C CYS A 69 7.28 -2.46 3.42
N TYR A 70 7.15 -2.10 2.15
CA TYR A 70 6.82 -3.01 1.07
C TYR A 70 8.11 -3.44 0.38
N VAL A 71 8.28 -4.74 0.15
CA VAL A 71 9.36 -5.31 -0.64
C VAL A 71 8.73 -6.09 -1.78
N ASN A 72 8.94 -5.64 -3.01
CA ASN A 72 8.39 -6.25 -4.20
C ASN A 72 9.51 -6.88 -5.00
N LYS A 73 9.36 -8.18 -5.27
CA LYS A 73 10.19 -8.89 -6.22
C LYS A 73 9.44 -8.95 -7.55
N HIS A 74 10.06 -8.35 -8.55
CA HIS A 74 9.55 -8.29 -9.92
C HIS A 74 10.04 -9.52 -10.67
N ASN A 75 9.11 -10.34 -11.17
CA ASN A 75 9.43 -11.50 -12.00
C ASN A 75 9.23 -11.14 -13.48
N ILE A 76 10.15 -11.60 -14.33
CA ILE A 76 10.13 -11.36 -15.78
C ILE A 76 9.25 -12.40 -16.51
N LYS A 77 8.88 -13.50 -15.84
CA LYS A 77 8.40 -14.73 -16.52
C LYS A 77 6.96 -14.69 -17.06
N GLY A 78 6.24 -13.60 -16.91
CA GLY A 78 4.96 -13.34 -17.53
C GLY A 78 4.50 -11.99 -17.02
N SER A 79 4.22 -11.01 -17.86
CA SER A 79 3.22 -11.09 -18.89
C SER A 79 3.71 -10.23 -20.06
N LYS A 80 3.93 -10.83 -21.23
CA LYS A 80 4.12 -10.06 -22.46
C LYS A 80 2.88 -9.23 -22.85
N ASN A 81 1.80 -9.32 -22.07
CA ASN A 81 0.46 -8.81 -22.37
C ASN A 81 -0.18 -8.03 -21.20
N GLU A 82 0.59 -7.45 -20.28
CA GLU A 82 -0.03 -6.52 -19.32
C GLU A 82 -0.52 -5.27 -20.06
N SER A 83 -1.84 -5.15 -20.13
CA SER A 83 -2.50 -4.00 -20.76
C SER A 83 -2.18 -2.73 -19.96
N LYS A 84 -2.07 -1.58 -20.63
CA LYS A 84 -1.88 -0.29 -19.95
C LYS A 84 -2.97 -0.06 -18.89
N GLU A 85 -4.18 -0.54 -19.16
CA GLU A 85 -5.33 -0.50 -18.28
C GLU A 85 -5.11 -1.31 -17.00
N GLU A 86 -4.42 -2.45 -17.08
CA GLU A 86 -4.09 -3.30 -15.94
C GLU A 86 -3.03 -2.66 -15.05
N ALA A 87 -1.96 -2.16 -15.65
CA ALA A 87 -0.96 -1.41 -14.93
C ALA A 87 -1.55 -0.11 -14.32
N ILE A 88 -2.53 0.53 -14.98
CA ILE A 88 -3.30 1.65 -14.39
C ILE A 88 -4.13 1.16 -13.20
N ARG A 89 -4.81 0.02 -13.32
CA ARG A 89 -5.59 -0.56 -12.22
C ARG A 89 -4.71 -0.90 -11.02
N MET A 90 -3.51 -1.41 -11.26
CA MET A 90 -2.52 -1.70 -10.21
C MET A 90 -2.04 -0.41 -9.54
N LEU A 91 -1.73 0.62 -10.32
CA LEU A 91 -1.42 1.94 -9.78
C LEU A 91 -2.57 2.54 -9.00
N ILE A 92 -3.81 2.45 -9.48
CA ILE A 92 -4.98 3.00 -8.77
C ILE A 92 -5.27 2.23 -7.48
N ARG A 93 -5.04 0.92 -7.47
CA ARG A 93 -5.09 0.12 -6.24
C ARG A 93 -4.07 0.61 -5.22
N GLY A 94 -2.93 1.14 -5.70
CA GLY A 94 -1.98 1.88 -4.88
C GLY A 94 -1.44 1.06 -3.73
N TYR A 95 -0.88 1.72 -2.72
CA TYR A 95 -0.62 1.09 -1.43
C TYR A 95 -1.95 1.03 -0.64
N ASP A 96 -2.20 -0.09 0.03
CA ASP A 96 -3.39 -0.24 0.89
C ASP A 96 -3.38 0.75 2.05
N GLU A 97 -2.19 1.23 2.45
CA GLU A 97 -1.97 2.06 3.60
C GLU A 97 -1.84 3.55 3.22
N ARG A 98 -2.57 4.39 3.94
CA ARG A 98 -2.46 5.84 3.83
C ARG A 98 -1.11 6.34 4.32
N HIS A 99 -0.61 7.38 3.67
CA HIS A 99 0.71 7.91 3.99
C HIS A 99 0.85 9.37 3.59
N SER A 100 1.80 10.04 4.23
CA SER A 100 2.17 11.41 3.88
C SER A 100 3.25 11.42 2.80
N LEU A 101 4.24 10.54 2.93
CA LEU A 101 5.31 10.35 1.96
C LEU A 101 5.51 8.86 1.70
N CYS A 102 5.91 8.51 0.48
CA CYS A 102 6.44 7.20 0.16
C CYS A 102 7.84 7.36 -0.40
N LEU A 103 8.80 6.67 0.20
CA LEU A 103 10.20 6.62 -0.24
C LEU A 103 10.41 5.31 -1.00
N ASN A 104 10.78 5.40 -2.27
CA ASN A 104 10.92 4.25 -3.15
C ASN A 104 12.38 4.08 -3.59
N PHE A 105 12.89 2.88 -3.38
CA PHE A 105 14.17 2.40 -3.86
C PHE A 105 13.88 1.33 -4.90
N CYS A 106 14.12 1.62 -6.17
CA CYS A 106 13.84 0.66 -7.23
C CYS A 106 14.83 0.75 -8.37
N HIS A 107 15.18 -0.43 -8.90
CA HIS A 107 15.94 -0.58 -10.14
C HIS A 107 15.02 -0.84 -11.35
N ALA A 108 13.70 -0.76 -11.14
CA ALA A 108 12.67 -0.96 -12.16
C ALA A 108 12.13 0.39 -12.67
N GLU A 109 11.35 0.37 -13.76
CA GLU A 109 10.61 1.54 -14.20
C GLU A 109 9.65 1.99 -13.09
N PHE A 110 9.64 3.29 -12.79
CA PHE A 110 8.77 3.88 -11.79
C PHE A 110 7.61 4.59 -12.49
N HIS A 111 6.39 4.22 -12.08
CA HIS A 111 5.17 4.74 -12.67
C HIS A 111 4.45 5.62 -11.67
N VAL A 112 3.98 6.76 -12.16
CA VAL A 112 3.24 7.75 -11.36
C VAL A 112 1.90 8.00 -12.03
N TYR A 113 0.84 7.75 -11.28
CA TYR A 113 -0.52 8.06 -11.68
C TYR A 113 -1.09 9.22 -10.84
N SER A 114 -1.76 10.14 -11.52
CA SER A 114 -2.54 11.20 -10.90
C SER A 114 -3.81 11.47 -11.71
N LYS A 115 -4.70 12.32 -11.18
CA LYS A 115 -5.87 12.80 -11.94
C LYS A 115 -5.52 13.54 -13.25
N ARG A 116 -4.26 13.96 -13.45
CA ARG A 116 -3.80 14.64 -14.68
C ARG A 116 -3.24 13.70 -15.73
N GLY A 117 -3.03 12.43 -15.39
CA GLY A 117 -2.46 11.45 -16.29
C GLY A 117 -1.42 10.57 -15.62
N TRP A 118 -0.75 9.82 -16.48
CA TRP A 118 0.28 8.84 -16.17
C TRP A 118 1.61 9.34 -16.70
N VAL A 119 2.67 9.15 -15.92
CA VAL A 119 4.06 9.26 -16.38
C VAL A 119 4.84 8.05 -15.88
N SER A 120 5.79 7.57 -16.68
CA SER A 120 6.77 6.58 -16.25
C SER A 120 8.19 7.09 -16.53
N PHE A 121 9.14 6.66 -15.71
CA PHE A 121 10.56 6.98 -15.85
C PHE A 121 11.40 5.91 -15.16
N SER A 122 12.66 5.76 -15.58
CA SER A 122 13.61 4.87 -14.90
C SER A 122 14.48 5.69 -13.93
N PRO A 123 14.33 5.49 -12.61
CA PRO A 123 15.20 6.16 -11.65
C PRO A 123 16.65 5.70 -11.82
N ARG A 124 17.60 6.56 -11.43
CA ARG A 124 19.00 6.12 -11.32
C ARG A 124 19.14 5.09 -10.20
N PRO A 125 20.11 4.16 -10.28
CA PRO A 125 20.34 3.15 -9.24
C PRO A 125 20.58 3.73 -7.83
N ASP A 126 21.13 4.94 -7.76
CA ASP A 126 21.44 5.67 -6.52
C ASP A 126 20.36 6.69 -6.11
N ALA A 127 19.23 6.73 -6.81
CA ALA A 127 18.16 7.68 -6.53
C ALA A 127 17.12 7.10 -5.56
N VAL A 128 16.61 7.96 -4.69
CA VAL A 128 15.39 7.72 -3.90
C VAL A 128 14.26 8.48 -4.56
N VAL A 129 13.22 7.78 -4.98
CA VAL A 129 12.01 8.42 -5.51
C VAL A 129 11.06 8.73 -4.36
N VAL A 130 10.74 10.01 -4.20
CA VAL A 130 9.83 10.48 -3.17
C VAL A 130 8.49 10.84 -3.80
N THR A 131 7.41 10.21 -3.34
CA THR A 131 6.04 10.59 -3.73
C THR A 131 5.27 11.13 -2.54
N VAL A 132 4.44 12.14 -2.81
CA VAL A 132 3.52 12.71 -1.84
C VAL A 132 2.22 11.90 -1.85
N GLY A 133 1.83 11.42 -0.67
CA GLY A 133 0.57 10.70 -0.46
C GLY A 133 -0.61 11.65 -0.21
N ASP A 134 -1.67 11.11 0.38
CA ASP A 134 -2.93 11.80 0.61
C ASP A 134 -3.02 12.53 1.96
N GLU A 135 -2.04 12.34 2.86
CA GLU A 135 -2.08 12.89 4.22
C GLU A 135 -1.00 13.95 4.51
N GLY A 136 -1.30 14.89 5.41
CA GLY A 136 -0.28 15.75 6.05
C GLY A 136 0.18 16.98 5.27
N TRP A 137 -0.44 17.32 4.12
CA TRP A 137 0.02 18.38 3.22
C TRP A 137 -0.90 19.60 3.06
N SER A 138 -2.04 19.67 3.78
CA SER A 138 -2.98 20.81 3.78
C SER A 138 -3.31 21.40 2.38
N GLY A 139 -3.37 20.55 1.35
CA GLY A 139 -3.65 20.96 -0.03
C GLY A 139 -2.49 21.62 -0.78
N ARG A 140 -1.30 21.77 -0.18
CA ARG A 140 -0.11 22.36 -0.83
C ARG A 140 0.46 21.49 -1.93
N PHE A 141 0.37 20.18 -1.75
CA PHE A 141 0.86 19.19 -2.70
C PHE A 141 -0.30 18.32 -3.16
N LYS A 142 -0.23 17.91 -4.42
CA LYS A 142 -1.18 16.97 -5.00
C LYS A 142 -0.66 15.56 -4.73
N GLY A 143 -1.43 14.77 -3.99
CA GLY A 143 -1.15 13.36 -3.82
C GLY A 143 -1.12 12.63 -5.18
N VAL A 144 -0.14 11.73 -5.32
CA VAL A 144 0.01 10.86 -6.49
C VAL A 144 0.12 9.42 -6.02
N VAL A 145 -0.19 8.47 -6.91
CA VAL A 145 0.10 7.07 -6.66
C VAL A 145 1.31 6.68 -7.47
N GLY A 146 2.42 6.42 -6.78
CA GLY A 146 3.66 5.96 -7.39
C GLY A 146 3.92 4.50 -7.04
N ARG A 147 4.28 3.68 -8.02
CA ARG A 147 4.75 2.30 -7.79
C ARG A 147 5.88 1.97 -8.77
N PRO A 148 6.88 1.20 -8.32
CA PRO A 148 7.77 0.50 -9.24
C PRO A 148 6.98 -0.61 -9.93
N LEU A 149 6.96 -0.62 -11.25
CA LEU A 149 6.31 -1.66 -12.06
C LEU A 149 7.28 -2.11 -13.16
N LEU A 150 7.22 -3.39 -13.51
CA LEU A 150 8.02 -3.93 -14.60
C LEU A 150 7.24 -3.85 -15.92
N TYR A 151 6.99 -2.64 -16.41
CA TYR A 151 6.30 -2.44 -17.68
C TYR A 151 7.33 -2.30 -18.80
N LYS A 152 7.57 -3.38 -19.56
CA LYS A 152 8.52 -3.42 -20.70
C LYS A 152 10.00 -3.20 -20.32
N SER A 153 10.54 -4.03 -19.43
CA SER A 153 11.97 -4.03 -19.19
C SER A 153 12.66 -5.15 -19.98
N ASP A 154 13.68 -4.79 -20.76
CA ASP A 154 14.60 -5.75 -21.42
C ASP A 154 15.64 -6.33 -20.44
N LEU A 155 15.56 -5.99 -19.15
CA LEU A 155 16.50 -6.47 -18.13
C LEU A 155 16.20 -7.93 -17.76
N HIS A 156 17.23 -8.78 -17.85
CA HIS A 156 17.15 -10.23 -17.60
C HIS A 156 17.33 -10.64 -16.12
N HIS A 157 17.06 -9.75 -15.16
CA HIS A 157 17.31 -10.01 -13.74
C HIS A 157 16.07 -9.86 -12.86
N ASN A 158 15.99 -10.68 -11.81
CA ASN A 158 15.01 -10.49 -10.74
C ASN A 158 15.26 -9.13 -10.09
N LEU A 159 14.38 -8.16 -10.33
CA LEU A 159 14.50 -6.83 -9.74
C LEU A 159 13.76 -6.81 -8.40
N ILE A 160 14.33 -6.09 -7.44
CA ILE A 160 13.70 -5.85 -6.14
C ILE A 160 13.47 -4.34 -6.03
N SER A 161 12.30 -3.98 -5.54
CA SER A 161 12.00 -2.63 -5.11
C SER A 161 11.52 -2.61 -3.68
N ILE A 162 11.90 -1.57 -2.95
CA ILE A 162 11.53 -1.35 -1.56
C ILE A 162 10.82 -0.01 -1.45
N SER A 163 9.72 0.02 -0.71
CA SER A 163 8.93 1.23 -0.51
C SER A 163 8.59 1.41 0.96
N PHE A 164 8.94 2.57 1.51
CA PHE A 164 8.65 2.93 2.90
C PHE A 164 7.54 3.95 2.96
N LEU A 165 6.45 3.60 3.65
CA LEU A 165 5.32 4.48 3.85
C LEU A 165 5.49 5.26 5.15
N TYR A 166 5.78 6.54 4.98
CA TYR A 166 5.93 7.49 6.07
C TYR A 166 4.58 8.15 6.35
N THR A 167 4.09 7.96 7.57
CA THR A 167 2.80 8.45 8.01
C THR A 167 3.01 9.57 9.02
N SER A 168 2.31 10.68 8.83
CA SER A 168 2.19 11.74 9.83
C SER A 168 0.79 11.59 10.40
N ASN A 169 0.66 10.97 11.57
CA ASN A 169 -0.65 10.64 12.12
C ASN A 169 -1.42 11.93 12.41
N THR A 170 -2.31 12.40 11.54
CA THR A 170 -3.20 13.54 11.84
C THR A 170 -4.43 13.06 12.60
N SER A 171 -4.24 12.37 13.73
CA SER A 171 -5.31 11.79 14.54
C SER A 171 -6.18 10.78 13.79
N THR A 172 -6.27 9.57 14.35
CA THR A 172 -7.51 8.79 14.40
C THR A 172 -8.61 9.63 15.03
N THR A 173 -9.17 10.58 14.29
CA THR A 173 -10.54 11.00 14.54
C THR A 173 -11.42 9.92 13.96
N THR A 174 -12.08 9.21 14.85
CA THR A 174 -13.36 8.57 14.61
C THR A 174 -14.27 9.56 13.87
N PHE A 175 -14.18 9.61 12.54
CA PHE A 175 -15.12 10.35 11.72
C PHE A 175 -16.34 9.47 11.52
N HIS A 176 -17.16 9.42 12.57
CA HIS A 176 -18.58 9.34 12.37
C HIS A 176 -18.99 10.65 11.68
N ASN A 177 -19.11 10.61 10.35
CA ASN A 177 -20.27 11.08 9.59
C ASN A 177 -19.92 11.26 8.10
N ASN A 178 -20.65 10.48 7.31
CA ASN A 178 -21.09 10.68 5.93
C ASN A 178 -20.51 11.90 5.18
N THR A 179 -19.61 11.65 4.24
CA THR A 179 -19.92 11.70 2.80
C THR A 179 -18.69 11.30 1.98
N ASP A 180 -18.88 10.24 1.20
CA ASP A 180 -18.17 9.85 -0.02
C ASP A 180 -16.73 10.33 -0.25
N ARG A 181 -15.76 9.45 0.00
CA ARG A 181 -14.88 8.88 -1.05
C ARG A 181 -13.96 7.79 -0.49
N ARG A 182 -13.89 6.70 -1.27
CA ARG A 182 -13.23 5.41 -1.02
C ARG A 182 -11.89 5.52 -0.30
N ILE A 183 -11.91 5.30 1.01
CA ILE A 183 -10.87 4.56 1.71
C ILE A 183 -11.13 3.11 1.35
N ILE A 184 -10.19 2.43 0.69
CA ILE A 184 -10.13 0.98 0.78
C ILE A 184 -9.59 0.70 2.18
N THR A 185 -10.43 0.94 3.19
CA THR A 185 -10.36 0.12 4.38
C THR A 185 -10.59 -1.29 3.87
N ARG A 186 -9.81 -2.26 4.37
CA ARG A 186 -10.18 -3.67 4.34
C ARG A 186 -11.58 -3.73 4.94
N LYS A 187 -12.61 -3.54 4.10
CA LYS A 187 -13.99 -3.74 4.52
C LYS A 187 -13.94 -5.18 5.00
N LYS A 188 -14.19 -5.41 6.29
CA LYS A 188 -14.90 -6.62 6.67
C LYS A 188 -16.05 -6.67 5.68
N LYS A 189 -15.94 -7.53 4.65
CA LYS A 189 -17.11 -7.89 3.86
C LYS A 189 -18.13 -8.20 4.93
N LYS A 190 -19.28 -7.53 4.93
CA LYS A 190 -20.39 -7.91 5.80
C LYS A 190 -20.83 -9.28 5.29
N THR A 191 -20.07 -10.30 5.66
CA THR A 191 -20.39 -11.69 5.40
C THR A 191 -21.43 -12.02 6.44
N ILE A 192 -22.64 -12.26 5.96
CA ILE A 192 -23.71 -12.85 6.73
C ILE A 192 -23.12 -14.09 7.41
N SER A 193 -23.25 -14.22 8.73
CA SER A 193 -22.68 -15.37 9.44
C SER A 193 -23.31 -16.66 8.91
N LEU A 194 -22.60 -17.78 8.98
CA LEU A 194 -23.09 -19.06 8.46
C LEU A 194 -24.43 -19.44 9.10
N SER A 195 -24.62 -19.12 10.39
CA SER A 195 -25.88 -19.25 11.11
C SER A 195 -26.99 -18.36 10.54
N GLN A 196 -26.69 -17.11 10.16
CA GLN A 196 -27.66 -16.21 9.53
C GLN A 196 -28.02 -16.67 8.10
N GLN A 197 -27.08 -17.26 7.35
CA GLN A 197 -27.35 -17.83 6.04
C GLN A 197 -28.27 -19.07 6.15
N LEU A 198 -28.01 -19.96 7.11
CA LEU A 198 -28.88 -21.10 7.43
C LEU A 198 -30.27 -20.67 7.87
N LEU A 199 -30.37 -19.65 8.73
CA LEU A 199 -31.65 -19.11 9.19
C LEU A 199 -32.44 -18.51 8.02
N PHE A 200 -31.79 -17.75 7.15
CA PHE A 200 -32.43 -17.17 5.97
C PHE A 200 -32.90 -18.26 4.99
N ALA A 201 -32.08 -19.29 4.76
CA ALA A 201 -32.46 -20.43 3.95
C ALA A 201 -33.68 -21.17 4.52
N LEU A 202 -33.74 -21.36 5.84
CA LEU A 202 -34.87 -22.00 6.52
C LEU A 202 -36.16 -21.20 6.39
N PHE A 203 -36.10 -19.87 6.59
CA PHE A 203 -37.25 -18.99 6.33
C PHE A 203 -37.70 -19.04 4.88
N LEU A 204 -36.77 -19.03 3.92
CA LEU A 204 -37.10 -19.12 2.51
C LEU A 204 -37.82 -20.44 2.20
N THR A 205 -37.31 -21.57 2.71
CA THR A 205 -37.92 -22.89 2.51
C THR A 205 -39.31 -23.00 3.13
N LEU A 206 -39.56 -22.36 4.29
CA LEU A 206 -40.88 -22.34 4.93
C LEU A 206 -41.88 -21.44 4.20
N LEU A 207 -41.41 -20.33 3.63
CA LEU A 207 -42.25 -19.35 2.91
C LEU A 207 -42.45 -19.71 1.44
N PHE A 208 -41.56 -20.53 0.86
CA PHE A 208 -41.61 -20.94 -0.54
C PHE A 208 -42.97 -21.55 -0.96
N PRO A 209 -43.60 -22.45 -0.19
CA PRO A 209 -44.91 -23.02 -0.52
C PRO A 209 -46.06 -22.00 -0.48
N PHE A 210 -45.88 -20.87 0.20
CA PHE A 210 -46.89 -19.81 0.31
C PHE A 210 -46.72 -18.72 -0.75
N LEU A 211 -45.51 -18.54 -1.28
CA LEU A 211 -45.18 -17.55 -2.30
C LEU A 211 -45.31 -18.10 -3.73
N PHE A 212 -45.20 -19.41 -3.89
CA PHE A 212 -45.44 -20.13 -5.15
C PHE A 212 -46.36 -21.34 -4.86
N PRO A 213 -47.70 -21.19 -5.03
CA PRO A 213 -48.64 -22.29 -4.90
C PRO A 213 -48.50 -23.33 -6.03
#